data_AF-A0A377C1U8-F1
#
_entry.id   AF-A0A377C1U8-F1
#
_cell.length_a   1.000
_cell.length_b   1.000
_cell.length_c   1.000
_cell.angle_alpha   90.00
_cell.angle_beta   90.00
_cell.angle_gamma   90.00
#
_symmetry.space_group_name_H-M   'P 1'
#
loop_
_entity.id
_entity.type
_entity.pdbx_description
1 polymer ?
#
loop_
_entity_poly.entity_id
_entity_poly.type
_entity_poly.pdbx_seq_one_letter_code
_entity_poly.pdbx_strand_id
1 'polypeptide(L)'
;MVPPLENLDENKLPGLGLFRELVNTCLSQPGLTTGQLLEHYRGTNNAATLEKLSMWDDIADKNIAEQTFTDSLNHMFDSLLELRQEELIARERTHGLSNEERLELWTLNQELAKK
;
A
#
# COMPACT_ATOMS: atom_id res chain seq x y z
N MET A 1 10.25 -8.75 0.85
CA MET A 1 9.11 -9.24 1.67
C MET A 1 8.14 -8.08 1.87
N VAL A 2 6.83 -8.31 1.77
CA VAL A 2 5.83 -7.25 2.02
C VAL A 2 5.70 -7.04 3.52
N PRO A 3 5.84 -5.81 4.03
CA PRO A 3 5.64 -5.51 5.46
C PRO A 3 4.16 -5.65 5.86
N PRO A 4 3.84 -5.79 7.16
CA PRO A 4 2.46 -5.94 7.62
C PRO A 4 1.58 -4.74 7.23
N LEU A 5 0.43 -5.01 6.60
CA LEU A 5 -0.53 -4.00 6.12
C LEU A 5 -1.76 -3.85 7.04
N GLU A 6 -1.80 -4.57 8.17
CA GLU A 6 -2.97 -4.71 9.04
C GLU A 6 -3.39 -3.40 9.71
N ASN A 7 -2.43 -2.53 10.03
CA ASN A 7 -2.65 -1.27 10.72
C ASN A 7 -2.85 -0.08 9.77
N LEU A 8 -2.92 -0.31 8.46
CA LEU A 8 -3.14 0.75 7.49
C LEU A 8 -4.63 0.97 7.26
N ASP A 9 -5.06 2.22 7.27
CA ASP A 9 -6.42 2.60 6.94
C ASP A 9 -6.62 2.55 5.42
N GLU A 10 -7.44 1.61 4.95
CA GLU A 10 -7.71 1.41 3.53
C GLU A 10 -8.43 2.61 2.89
N ASN A 11 -9.09 3.45 3.67
CA ASN A 11 -9.80 4.62 3.16
C ASN A 11 -8.85 5.76 2.79
N LYS A 12 -7.61 5.71 3.29
CA LYS A 12 -6.58 6.73 3.07
C LYS A 12 -5.92 6.62 1.70
N LEU A 13 -5.87 5.41 1.13
CA LEU A 13 -5.22 5.16 -0.14
C LEU A 13 -6.09 4.25 -1.01
N PRO A 14 -6.70 4.78 -2.09
CA PRO A 14 -7.51 3.98 -3.00
C PRO A 14 -6.74 2.78 -3.54
N GLY A 15 -7.34 1.59 -3.42
CA GLY A 15 -6.72 0.34 -3.88
C GLY A 15 -5.85 -0.37 -2.83
N LEU A 16 -5.54 0.26 -1.69
CA LEU A 16 -4.78 -0.38 -0.61
C LEU A 16 -5.50 -1.61 -0.04
N GLY A 17 -6.83 -1.52 0.10
CA GLY A 17 -7.61 -2.65 0.59
C GLY A 17 -7.58 -3.86 -0.35
N LEU A 18 -7.74 -3.62 -1.65
CA LEU A 18 -7.61 -4.67 -2.67
C LEU A 18 -6.19 -5.25 -2.67
N PHE A 19 -5.16 -4.41 -2.58
CA PHE A 19 -3.77 -4.87 -2.51
C PHE A 19 -3.52 -5.76 -1.29
N ARG A 20 -4.02 -5.37 -0.11
CA ARG A 20 -3.94 -6.16 1.12
C ARG A 20 -4.64 -7.51 0.98
N GLU A 21 -5.83 -7.53 0.39
CA GLU A 21 -6.59 -8.76 0.13
C GLU A 21 -5.82 -9.73 -0.78
N LEU A 22 -5.21 -9.22 -1.86
CA LEU A 22 -4.38 -10.00 -2.78
C LEU A 22 -3.17 -10.60 -2.08
N VAL A 23 -2.43 -9.79 -1.30
CA VAL A 23 -1.26 -10.26 -0.54
C VAL A 23 -1.68 -11.37 0.43
N ASN A 24 -2.76 -11.18 1.20
CA ASN A 24 -3.27 -12.19 2.13
C ASN A 24 -3.67 -13.48 1.42
N THR A 25 -4.31 -13.38 0.25
CA THR A 25 -4.69 -14.53 -0.57
C THR A 25 -3.45 -15.33 -0.98
N CYS A 26 -2.43 -14.66 -1.53
CA CYS A 26 -1.18 -15.29 -1.94
C CYS A 26 -0.42 -15.93 -0.77
N LEU A 27 -0.40 -15.30 0.41
CA LEU A 27 0.24 -15.84 1.61
C LEU A 27 -0.51 -17.06 2.17
N SER A 28 -1.84 -17.06 2.10
CA SER A 28 -2.68 -18.16 2.57
C SER A 28 -2.60 -19.41 1.68
N GLN A 29 -2.26 -19.25 0.40
CA GLN A 29 -2.17 -20.33 -0.58
C GLN A 29 -0.82 -20.30 -1.34
N PRO A 30 0.25 -20.82 -0.73
CA PRO A 30 1.56 -20.89 -1.41
C PRO A 30 1.49 -21.72 -2.69
N GLY A 31 2.08 -21.22 -3.78
CA GLY A 31 2.10 -21.89 -5.09
C GLY A 31 0.89 -21.60 -5.98
N LEU A 32 0.00 -20.70 -5.54
CA LEU A 32 -1.12 -20.20 -6.33
C LEU A 32 -0.64 -19.51 -7.62
N THR A 33 -1.28 -19.85 -8.74
CA THR A 33 -1.02 -19.24 -10.05
C THR A 33 -1.85 -17.96 -10.24
N THR A 34 -1.45 -17.09 -11.17
CA THR A 34 -2.20 -15.87 -11.52
C THR A 34 -3.65 -16.16 -11.87
N GLY A 35 -3.93 -17.22 -12.65
CA GLY A 35 -5.30 -17.59 -13.02
C GLY A 35 -6.14 -18.04 -11.83
N GLN A 36 -5.55 -18.79 -10.90
CA GLN A 36 -6.22 -19.18 -9.65
C GLN A 36 -6.48 -17.98 -8.75
N LEU A 37 -5.55 -17.01 -8.69
CA LEU A 37 -5.77 -15.75 -7.98
C LEU A 37 -6.98 -15.02 -8.53
N LEU A 38 -7.04 -14.81 -9.85
CA LEU A 38 -8.15 -14.11 -10.50
C LEU A 38 -9.49 -14.82 -10.29
N GLU A 39 -9.51 -16.15 -10.18
CA GLU A 39 -10.72 -16.91 -9.91
C GLU A 39 -11.35 -16.55 -8.55
N HIS A 40 -10.54 -16.27 -7.53
CA HIS A 40 -11.04 -15.82 -6.22
C HIS A 40 -11.82 -14.49 -6.30
N TYR A 41 -11.48 -13.65 -7.27
CA TYR A 41 -12.10 -12.34 -7.45
C TYR A 41 -13.16 -12.34 -8.55
N ARG A 42 -13.43 -13.47 -9.20
CA ARG A 42 -14.47 -13.58 -10.23
C ARG A 42 -15.83 -13.21 -9.64
N GLY A 43 -16.56 -12.33 -10.33
CA GLY A 43 -17.88 -11.86 -9.90
C GLY A 43 -17.83 -10.75 -8.84
N THR A 44 -16.66 -10.31 -8.40
CA THR A 44 -16.50 -9.10 -7.59
C THR A 44 -16.44 -7.85 -8.49
N ASN A 45 -16.66 -6.67 -7.90
CA ASN A 45 -16.48 -5.39 -8.62
C ASN A 45 -15.01 -5.15 -9.05
N ASN A 46 -14.06 -5.89 -8.48
CA ASN A 46 -12.64 -5.77 -8.77
C ASN A 46 -12.19 -6.68 -9.93
N ALA A 47 -13.02 -7.63 -10.36
CA ALA A 47 -12.67 -8.61 -11.40
C ALA A 47 -12.15 -7.95 -12.68
N ALA A 48 -12.92 -6.99 -13.22
CA ALA A 48 -12.55 -6.30 -14.47
C ALA A 48 -11.26 -5.48 -14.35
N THR A 49 -10.94 -4.96 -13.16
CA THR A 49 -9.69 -4.24 -12.91
C THR A 49 -8.52 -5.20 -12.85
N LEU A 50 -8.67 -6.31 -12.11
CA LEU A 50 -7.63 -7.32 -11.97
C LEU A 50 -7.33 -8.04 -13.29
N GLU A 51 -8.35 -8.34 -14.10
CA GLU A 51 -8.15 -8.89 -15.45
C GLU A 51 -7.30 -7.97 -16.31
N LYS A 52 -7.59 -6.65 -16.33
CA LYS A 52 -6.79 -5.68 -17.08
C LYS A 52 -5.34 -5.62 -16.61
N LEU A 53 -5.11 -5.57 -15.30
CA LEU A 53 -3.77 -5.52 -14.71
C LEU A 53 -2.99 -6.82 -14.96
N SER A 54 -3.66 -7.96 -15.00
CA SER A 54 -3.02 -9.26 -15.25
C SER A 54 -2.52 -9.44 -16.69
N MET A 55 -3.03 -8.66 -17.63
CA MET A 55 -2.62 -8.68 -19.04
C MET A 55 -1.43 -7.76 -19.34
N TRP A 56 -1.01 -6.93 -18.38
CA TRP A 56 0.15 -6.07 -18.54
C TRP A 56 1.44 -6.89 -18.31
N ASP A 57 2.02 -7.36 -19.41
CA ASP A 57 3.21 -8.22 -19.43
C ASP A 57 4.52 -7.44 -19.70
N ASP A 58 4.56 -6.15 -19.33
CA ASP A 58 5.70 -5.28 -19.63
C ASP A 58 6.97 -5.62 -18.82
N ILE A 59 6.85 -6.44 -17.76
CA ILE A 59 7.98 -6.82 -16.91
C ILE A 59 8.23 -8.33 -16.98
N ALA A 60 8.80 -8.78 -18.10
CA ALA A 60 9.17 -10.17 -18.32
C ALA A 60 10.38 -10.61 -17.45
N ASP A 61 11.24 -9.67 -17.03
CA ASP A 61 12.39 -9.95 -16.18
C ASP A 61 11.97 -9.93 -14.70
N LYS A 62 12.09 -11.07 -14.03
CA LYS A 62 11.72 -11.23 -12.61
C LYS A 62 12.52 -10.34 -11.67
N ASN A 63 13.78 -10.05 -11.98
CA ASN A 63 14.60 -9.17 -11.13
C ASN A 63 14.12 -7.73 -11.24
N ILE A 64 13.78 -7.29 -12.46
CA ILE A 64 13.19 -5.96 -12.69
C ILE A 64 11.80 -5.88 -12.03
N ALA A 65 11.02 -6.96 -12.08
CA ALA A 65 9.72 -7.03 -11.40
C ALA A 65 9.86 -6.91 -9.88
N GLU A 66 10.80 -7.63 -9.27
CA GLU A 66 11.02 -7.57 -7.83
C GLU A 66 11.50 -6.18 -7.39
N GLN A 67 12.42 -5.57 -8.15
CA GLN A 67 12.90 -4.23 -7.85
C GLN A 67 11.77 -3.19 -8.00
N THR A 68 11.05 -3.21 -9.11
CA THR A 68 9.94 -2.29 -9.37
C THR A 68 8.83 -2.44 -8.32
N PHE A 69 8.54 -3.67 -7.91
CA PHE A 69 7.58 -3.95 -6.84
C PHE A 69 8.04 -3.37 -5.50
N THR A 70 9.31 -3.55 -5.15
CA THR A 70 9.89 -3.03 -3.91
C THR A 70 9.90 -1.49 -3.90
N ASP A 71 10.29 -0.88 -5.01
CA ASP A 71 10.30 0.58 -5.15
C ASP A 71 8.88 1.15 -5.07
N SER A 72 7.91 0.52 -5.74
CA SER A 72 6.50 0.91 -5.69
C SER A 72 5.91 0.77 -4.29
N LEU A 73 6.29 -0.28 -3.56
CA LEU A 73 5.90 -0.46 -2.15
C LEU A 73 6.46 0.65 -1.27
N ASN A 74 7.74 1.00 -1.42
CA ASN A 74 8.35 2.09 -0.66
C ASN A 74 7.64 3.41 -0.96
N HIS A 75 7.34 3.70 -2.23
CA HIS A 75 6.57 4.86 -2.62
C HIS A 75 5.17 4.89 -1.99
N MET A 76 4.48 3.75 -1.93
CA MET A 76 3.18 3.65 -1.26
C MET A 76 3.28 4.00 0.23
N PHE A 77 4.30 3.49 0.93
CA PHE A 77 4.53 3.81 2.34
C PHE A 77 4.87 5.29 2.55
N ASP A 78 5.70 5.86 1.68
CA ASP A 78 6.02 7.29 1.73
C ASP A 78 4.75 8.14 1.60
N SER A 79 3.87 7.81 0.65
CA SER A 79 2.59 8.52 0.49
C SER A 79 1.69 8.41 1.73
N LEU A 80 1.74 7.29 2.45
CA LEU A 80 0.99 7.12 3.70
C LEU A 80 1.57 7.97 4.85
N LEU A 81 2.91 8.09 4.92
CA LEU A 81 3.58 8.94 5.89
C LEU A 81 3.29 10.43 5.61
N GLU A 82 3.33 10.83 4.34
CA GLU A 82 2.96 12.18 3.89
C GLU A 82 1.50 12.51 4.25
N LEU A 83 0.56 11.62 3.96
CA LEU A 83 -0.85 11.83 4.33
C LEU A 83 -1.04 11.97 5.84
N ARG A 84 -0.33 11.15 6.64
CA ARG A 84 -0.38 11.26 8.10
C ARG A 84 0.19 12.58 8.61
N GLN A 85 1.28 13.05 8.00
CA GLN A 85 1.86 14.35 8.30
C GLN A 85 0.85 15.48 8.00
N GLU A 86 0.19 15.44 6.84
CA GLU A 86 -0.84 16.41 6.45
C GLU A 86 -2.02 16.44 7.42
N GLU A 87 -2.50 15.28 7.87
CA GLU A 87 -3.55 15.17 8.89
C GLU A 87 -3.16 15.85 10.21
N LEU A 88 -1.93 15.61 10.68
CA LEU A 88 -1.42 16.20 11.92
C LEU A 88 -1.26 17.71 11.78
N ILE A 89 -0.74 18.20 10.65
CA ILE A 89 -0.63 19.64 10.37
C ILE A 89 -2.02 20.30 10.32
N ALA A 90 -2.99 19.68 9.66
CA ALA A 90 -4.36 20.18 9.60
C ALA A 90 -5.02 20.22 10.99
N ARG A 91 -4.77 19.21 11.81
CA ARG A 91 -5.24 19.15 13.19
C ARG A 91 -4.59 20.21 14.07
N GLU A 92 -3.29 20.42 13.93
CA GLU A 92 -2.55 21.46 14.66
C GLU A 92 -3.17 22.85 14.44
N ARG A 93 -3.52 23.16 13.19
CA ARG A 93 -4.13 24.45 12.80
C ARG A 93 -5.54 24.66 13.34
N THR A 94 -6.29 23.59 13.61
CA THR A 94 -7.72 23.67 13.96
C THR A 94 -7.98 23.47 15.45
N HIS A 95 -7.30 22.51 16.07
CA HIS A 95 -7.56 22.08 17.46
C HIS A 95 -6.28 21.99 18.31
N GLY A 96 -5.10 22.17 17.71
CA GLY A 96 -3.82 21.85 18.34
C GLY A 96 -3.52 20.35 18.39
N LEU A 97 -2.30 20.00 18.79
CA LEU A 97 -1.83 18.62 18.90
C LEU A 97 -1.57 18.22 20.36
N SER A 98 -1.79 16.94 20.67
CA SER A 98 -1.32 16.33 21.91
C SER A 98 0.21 16.21 21.94
N ASN A 99 0.78 15.84 23.09
CA ASN A 99 2.23 15.61 23.19
C ASN A 99 2.67 14.39 22.36
N GLU A 100 1.84 13.35 22.32
CA GLU A 100 2.06 12.16 21.49
C GLU A 100 2.02 12.52 20.01
N GLU A 101 1.03 13.31 19.58
CA GLU A 101 0.87 13.75 18.20
C GLU A 101 1.99 14.68 17.74
N ARG A 102 2.52 15.54 18.63
CA ARG A 102 3.70 16.36 18.33
C ARG A 102 4.96 15.52 18.14
N LEU A 103 5.14 14.49 18.97
CA LEU A 103 6.28 13.58 18.84
C LEU A 103 6.17 12.76 17.54
N GLU A 104 4.95 12.31 17.21
CA GLU A 104 4.65 11.64 15.94
C GLU A 104 5.00 12.55 14.74
N LEU A 105 4.49 13.79 14.73
CA LEU A 105 4.76 14.75 13.65
C LEU A 105 6.26 15.06 13.54
N TRP A 106 6.97 15.21 14.66
CA TRP A 106 8.42 15.41 14.65
C TRP A 106 9.16 14.22 14.03
N THR A 107 8.76 13.00 14.38
CA THR A 107 9.35 11.77 13.85
C THR A 107 9.09 11.65 12.35
N LEU A 108 7.86 11.91 11.90
CA LEU A 108 7.49 11.91 10.49
C LEU A 108 8.31 12.91 9.68
N ASN A 109 8.51 14.13 10.21
CA ASN A 109 9.34 15.14 9.55
C ASN A 109 10.79 14.69 9.38
N GLN A 110 11.35 13.96 10.36
CA GLN A 110 12.72 13.44 10.25
C GLN A 110 12.81 12.31 9.22
N GLU A 111 11.85 11.39 9.21
CA GLU A 111 11.84 10.27 8.26
C GLU A 111 11.64 10.77 6.81
N LEU A 112 10.71 11.69 6.59
CA LEU A 112 10.47 12.27 5.26
C LEU A 112 11.63 13.17 4.77
N ALA A 113 12.42 13.74 5.69
CA ALA A 113 13.59 14.57 5.33
C ALA A 113 14.86 13.76 5.02
N LYS A 114 14.89 12.46 5.33
CA LYS A 114 16.02 11.56 4.99
C LYS A 114 15.98 11.08 3.53
N LYS A 115 14.91 11.40 2.82
CA LYS A 115 14.67 11.09 1.40
C LYS A 115 15.32 12.15 0.51
#